data_AF-A0A1F3T7Q9-F1
#
_entry.id   AF-A0A1F3T7Q9-F1
#
_cell.length_a   1.000
_cell.length_b   1.000
_cell.length_c   1.000
_cell.angle_alpha   90.00
_cell.angle_beta   90.00
_cell.angle_gamma   90.00
#
_symmetry.space_group_name_H-M   'P 1'
#
loop_
_entity.id
_entity.type
_entity.pdbx_description
1 polymer ?
#
loop_
_entity_poly.entity_id
_entity_poly.type
_entity_poly.pdbx_seq_one_letter_code
_entity_poly.pdbx_strand_id
1 'polypeptide(L)' 'MTGVIDENLVIVDFGKYEGKTVQEIADLDPSFYERLATEKENGTFAIRRHRDKTFRLYVNPLSTMDH' A
#
# COMPACT_ATOMS: atom_id res chain seq x y z
N MET A 1 8.02 1.39 9.48
CA MET A 1 6.62 1.82 9.30
C MET A 1 6.42 3.20 9.89
N THR A 2 6.06 4.20 9.09
CA THR A 2 5.84 5.58 9.54
C THR A 2 4.54 5.63 10.36
N GLY A 3 4.64 5.77 11.68
CA GLY A 3 3.54 5.69 12.67
C GLY A 3 2.46 6.79 12.59
N VAL A 4 2.01 7.13 11.39
CA VAL A 4 1.03 8.19 11.10
C VAL A 4 -0.29 7.62 10.57
N ILE A 5 -0.29 6.41 10.00
CA ILE A 5 -1.47 5.79 9.40
C ILE A 5 -1.55 4.32 9.86
N ASP A 6 -2.71 3.93 10.38
CA ASP A 6 -2.98 2.57 10.82
C ASP A 6 -3.10 1.62 9.62
N GLU A 7 -2.33 0.53 9.62
CA GLU A 7 -2.23 -0.41 8.50
C GLU A 7 -3.52 -1.20 8.27
N ASN A 8 -4.40 -1.33 9.28
CA ASN A 8 -5.73 -1.91 9.10
C ASN A 8 -6.67 -1.00 8.30
N LEU A 9 -6.36 0.30 8.23
CA LEU A 9 -7.14 1.24 7.45
C LEU A 9 -6.63 1.39 6.01
N VAL A 10 -5.44 0.86 5.70
CA VAL A 10 -4.84 0.93 4.36
C VAL A 10 -5.23 -0.30 3.56
N ILE A 11 -6.07 -0.11 2.56
CA ILE A 11 -6.57 -1.14 1.64
C ILE A 11 -5.77 -1.07 0.35
N VAL A 12 -5.29 -2.21 -0.13
CA VAL A 12 -4.63 -2.34 -1.43
C VAL A 12 -5.69 -2.37 -2.53
N ASP A 13 -5.61 -1.48 -3.51
CA ASP A 13 -6.59 -1.34 -4.62
C ASP A 13 -6.00 -1.87 -5.95
N PHE A 14 -5.03 -2.80 -5.89
CA PHE A 14 -4.36 -3.37 -7.06
C PHE A 14 -3.77 -4.77 -6.80
N GLY A 15 -3.45 -5.48 -7.88
CA GLY A 15 -2.70 -6.73 -7.84
C GLY A 15 -3.48 -7.90 -7.21
N LYS A 16 -2.77 -8.93 -6.75
CA LYS A 16 -3.38 -10.18 -6.24
C LYS A 16 -4.10 -10.04 -4.89
N TYR A 17 -3.84 -8.96 -4.16
CA TYR A 17 -4.41 -8.69 -2.83
C TYR A 17 -5.33 -7.47 -2.83
N GLU A 18 -5.89 -7.12 -3.99
CA GLU A 18 -6.89 -6.07 -4.11
C GLU A 18 -8.06 -6.30 -3.13
N GLY A 19 -8.44 -5.26 -2.40
CA GLY A 19 -9.49 -5.26 -1.38
C GLY A 19 -9.03 -5.73 0.00
N LYS A 20 -7.78 -6.21 0.17
CA LYS A 20 -7.22 -6.57 1.48
C LYS A 20 -6.47 -5.40 2.11
N THR A 21 -6.41 -5.39 3.44
CA THR A 21 -5.63 -4.39 4.16
C THR A 21 -4.15 -4.75 4.15
N VAL A 22 -3.29 -3.75 4.34
CA VAL A 22 -1.85 -3.94 4.47
C VAL A 22 -1.51 -4.87 5.65
N GLN A 23 -2.26 -4.77 6.76
CA GLN A 23 -2.11 -5.68 7.90
C GLN A 23 -2.45 -7.13 7.54
N GLU A 24 -3.54 -7.37 6.82
CA GLU A 24 -3.94 -8.72 6.38
C GLU A 24 -2.87 -9.32 5.46
N ILE A 25 -2.28 -8.50 4.59
CA ILE A 25 -1.18 -8.92 3.72
C ILE A 25 0.07 -9.25 4.54
N ALA A 26 0.36 -8.50 5.61
CA ALA A 26 1.50 -8.80 6.49
C ALA A 26 1.35 -10.17 7.20
N ASP A 27 0.13 -10.54 7.57
CA ASP A 27 -0.17 -11.86 8.17
C ASP A 27 -0.12 -12.98 7.12
N LEU A 28 -0.70 -12.75 5.94
CA LEU A 28 -0.82 -13.75 4.87
C LEU A 28 0.49 -13.98 4.09
N ASP A 29 1.22 -12.91 3.79
CA ASP A 29 2.39 -12.90 2.92
C ASP A 29 3.38 -11.78 3.34
N PRO A 30 4.21 -12.03 4.37
CA PRO A 30 5.14 -11.04 4.89
C PRO A 30 6.18 -10.59 3.85
N SER A 31 6.52 -11.45 2.89
CA SER A 31 7.42 -11.10 1.79
C SER A 31 6.81 -10.03 0.86
N PHE A 32 5.53 -10.14 0.53
CA PHE A 32 4.84 -9.11 -0.23
C PHE A 32 4.68 -7.82 0.57
N TYR A 33 4.42 -7.91 1.87
CA TYR A 33 4.40 -6.75 2.76
C TYR A 33 5.74 -5.99 2.74
N GLU A 34 6.87 -6.69 2.85
CA GLU A 34 8.20 -6.07 2.81
C GLU A 34 8.47 -5.36 1.47
N ARG A 35 8.00 -5.96 0.37
CA ARG A 35 8.02 -5.31 -0.95
C ARG A 35 7.16 -4.05 -0.97
N LEU A 36 5.94 -4.09 -0.42
CA LEU A 36 5.06 -2.91 -0.34
C LEU A 36 5.72 -1.77 0.42
N ALA A 37 6.38 -2.07 1.54
CA ALA A 37 7.12 -1.08 2.32
C ALA A 37 8.28 -0.47 1.53
N THR A 38 9.07 -1.32 0.86
CA THR A 38 10.23 -0.90 0.05
C THR A 38 9.80 -0.02 -1.14
N GLU A 39 8.80 -0.46 -1.89
CA GLU A 39 8.32 0.27 -3.08
C GLU A 39 7.55 1.54 -2.71
N LYS A 40 6.95 1.60 -1.52
CA LYS A 40 6.41 2.86 -0.96
C LYS A 40 7.50 3.90 -0.74
N GLU A 41 8.68 3.52 -0.24
CA GLU A 41 9.81 4.44 -0.06
C GLU A 41 10.35 4.95 -1.40
N ASN A 42 10.27 4.13 -2.45
CA ASN A 42 10.60 4.52 -3.82
C ASN A 42 9.53 5.43 -4.47
N GLY A 43 8.42 5.71 -3.78
CA GLY A 43 7.32 6.49 -4.31
C GLY A 43 6.47 5.76 -5.36
N THR A 44 6.65 4.45 -5.55
CA THR A 44 5.89 3.61 -6.49
C THR A 44 4.40 3.58 -6.18
N PHE A 45 4.05 3.76 -4.90
CA PHE A 45 2.67 3.76 -4.45
C PHE A 45 2.26 5.11 -3.90
N ALA A 46 1.00 5.44 -4.11
CA ALA A 46 0.35 6.59 -3.53
C ALA A 46 -0.79 6.14 -2.62
N ILE A 47 -0.97 6.88 -1.52
CA ILE A 47 -2.05 6.64 -0.55
C ILE A 47 -3.06 7.77 -0.69
N ARG A 48 -4.31 7.41 -0.96
CA ARG A 48 -5.45 8.35 -0.96
C ARG A 48 -6.37 8.07 0.21
N ARG A 49 -6.73 9.11 0.94
CA ARG A 49 -7.75 9.03 1.98
C ARG A 49 -9.14 9.06 1.37
N HIS A 50 -9.99 8.12 1.77
CA HIS A 50 -11.39 8.05 1.39
C HIS A 50 -12.31 8.65 2.46
N ARG A 51 -13.55 8.99 2.07
CA ARG A 51 -14.57 9.59 2.95
C ARG A 51 -14.94 8.68 4.13
N ASP A 52 -14.76 7.37 3.96
CA ASP A 52 -15.03 6.34 4.97
C ASP A 52 -13.91 6.19 6.02
N LYS A 53 -12.99 7.16 6.11
CA LYS A 53 -11.78 7.12 6.95
C LYS A 53 -10.79 5.99 6.60
N THR A 54 -11.08 5.22 5.55
CA THR A 54 -10.16 4.25 4.95
C THR A 54 -9.14 4.96 4.05
N PHE A 55 -8.03 4.30 3.83
CA PHE A 55 -6.96 4.73 2.93
C PHE A 55 -6.84 3.69 1.83
N ARG A 56 -6.69 4.13 0.59
CA ARG A 56 -6.46 3.25 -0.55
C ARG A 56 -5.05 3.43 -1.07
N LEU A 57 -4.32 2.34 -1.14
CA LEU A 57 -3.01 2.25 -1.76
C LEU A 57 -3.21 1.89 -3.23
N TYR A 58 -2.71 2.74 -4.12
CA TYR A 58 -2.75 2.52 -5.57
C TYR A 58 -1.36 2.73 -6.17
N VAL A 59 -1.11 2.04 -7.27
CA VAL A 59 0.13 2.22 -8.04
C VAL A 59 0.14 3.63 -8.62
N ASN A 60 1.22 4.36 -8.37
CA ASN A 60 1.40 5.68 -8.92
C ASN A 60 1.87 5.55 -10.37
N PRO A 61 1.08 5.97 -11.37
CA PRO A 61 1.46 5.84 -12.78
C PRO A 61 2.66 6.73 -13.16
N LEU A 62 3.05 7.67 -12.30
CA LEU A 62 4.22 8.54 -12.51
C LEU A 62 5.53 7.93 -12.01
N SER A 63 5.50 6.81 -11.30
CA SER A 63 6.69 6.24 -10.68
C SER A 63 7.49 5.31 -11.60
N THR A 64 7.02 5.07 -12.83
CA THR A 64 7.76 4.30 -13.86
C THR A 64 8.75 5.14 -14.65
N MET A 65 9.19 6.29 -14.15
CA MET A 65 10.13 7.20 -14.82
C MET A 65 11.44 7.35 -14.04
N ASP A 66 12.20 6.25 -13.95
CA ASP A 66 13.66 6.32 -13.84
C ASP A 66 14.23 5.10 -14.59
N HIS A 67 14.68 5.32 -15.81
CA HIS A 67 15.52 4.42 -16.61
C HIS A 67 16.66 5.27 -17.16
#